data_AF-D8QPK3-F1
#
_entry.id   AF-D8QPK3-F1
#
_cell.length_a   1.000
_cell.length_b   1.000
_cell.length_c   1.000
_cell.angle_alpha   90.00
_cell.angle_beta   90.00
_cell.angle_gamma   90.00
#
_symmetry.space_group_name_H-M   'P 1'
#
loop_
_entity.id
_entity.type
_entity.pdbx_description
1 polymer ?
#
loop_
_entity_poly.entity_id
_entity_poly.type
_entity_poly.pdbx_seq_one_letter_code
_entity_poly.pdbx_strand_id
1 'polypeptide(L)'
;MAAGAPRDEEKPLLHYVSSTSHPWVVSKQALLLSLLLNLLLAFAIAVFFLQSEFFHLGRSAGVLRSSRDYHWTSKASAEAEKAAAIPCSGHGRVFVDTILAANGEPSCECNRCFAGTDCSSKIKNCNATVDSGDPMFLEPFWDANAEAGAVVIPPVHRMSYFTEATGEGRKITLELERLIRQVHEFVGNAVIKDKFIVIGTGSMELINAAVASLAPIASNTLPKSPPAIVVSRAPYYQAYQMQTEFFASTQYIWGGEPSIAAKKFANTGSTFIEFVAAPNNPDASMKEPELKFNGSFTVFDRAYYWPHYSPIFKAMDDDVMLFTLSKLTGHAGSRLGWAIVKDPKVYARLSQYVLLNTNGVSHDTQLRASRLLRAVLEGYSTTGAKTGARDPQVYAKSQHIFHFAQSVMNSRWQKLEKIFARSMQFSLQYVEAQQCNFFKAIISPSPAYAWVKCEDPGLIMNSSCFNVFKNAGIIGRAGGYDDERDNSYVRFALLIGNDDFDNFMEHLNKFLQHFIDRTAIL
;
A
#
# COMPACT_ATOMS: atom_id res chain seq x y z
N MET A 1 68.71 14.01 15.10
CA MET A 1 69.90 14.81 15.46
C MET A 1 71.03 14.41 14.51
N ALA A 2 71.66 15.43 13.90
CA ALA A 2 72.92 15.47 13.12
C ALA A 2 73.07 14.46 11.95
N ALA A 3 73.06 14.82 10.66
CA ALA A 3 73.81 15.83 9.89
C ALA A 3 75.31 15.52 9.71
N GLY A 4 75.76 15.49 8.45
CA GLY A 4 77.18 15.48 8.06
C GLY A 4 77.44 15.19 6.57
N ALA A 5 77.36 16.22 5.71
CA ALA A 5 78.03 16.33 4.40
C ALA A 5 79.53 16.74 4.61
N PRO A 6 80.44 16.99 3.61
CA PRO A 6 80.31 17.83 2.37
C PRO A 6 81.07 17.30 1.10
N ARG A 7 80.72 17.68 -0.15
CA ARG A 7 81.16 18.76 -1.12
C ARG A 7 82.59 18.71 -1.70
N ASP A 8 82.70 18.89 -3.04
CA ASP A 8 83.36 20.03 -3.77
C ASP A 8 83.29 19.78 -5.32
N GLU A 9 82.68 20.67 -6.14
CA GLU A 9 83.25 21.76 -7.00
C GLU A 9 83.95 21.24 -8.29
N GLU A 10 83.70 21.65 -9.55
CA GLU A 10 83.77 22.98 -10.21
C GLU A 10 83.17 22.96 -11.67
N LYS A 11 82.94 24.15 -12.27
CA LYS A 11 82.46 24.51 -13.67
C LYS A 11 83.68 24.79 -14.63
N PRO A 12 83.64 25.35 -15.90
CA PRO A 12 82.60 26.09 -16.67
C PRO A 12 82.54 26.01 -18.25
N LEU A 13 81.42 26.57 -18.80
CA LEU A 13 81.07 27.38 -20.00
C LEU A 13 81.83 27.45 -21.38
N LEU A 14 80.98 27.42 -22.44
CA LEU A 14 80.83 28.23 -23.70
C LEU A 14 81.89 28.27 -24.85
N HIS A 15 81.42 28.11 -26.10
CA HIS A 15 81.57 29.10 -27.21
C HIS A 15 80.70 28.81 -28.47
N TYR A 16 80.35 29.90 -29.17
CA TYR A 16 79.50 30.11 -30.36
C TYR A 16 80.26 29.86 -31.70
N VAL A 17 79.54 29.70 -32.84
CA VAL A 17 79.77 30.32 -34.19
C VAL A 17 78.70 29.86 -35.22
N SER A 18 78.40 30.74 -36.19
CA SER A 18 77.27 30.79 -37.15
C SER A 18 77.60 30.36 -38.60
N SER A 19 76.58 30.14 -39.45
CA SER A 19 76.36 30.67 -40.82
C SER A 19 75.33 29.80 -41.61
N THR A 20 74.09 30.27 -41.86
CA THR A 20 73.49 30.91 -43.07
C THR A 20 73.30 30.05 -44.35
N SER A 21 72.04 29.72 -44.70
CA SER A 21 71.49 29.76 -46.09
C SER A 21 69.94 29.67 -46.17
N HIS A 22 69.32 30.73 -46.72
CA HIS A 22 68.03 30.89 -47.45
C HIS A 22 66.64 30.42 -46.88
N PRO A 23 65.71 31.36 -46.55
CA PRO A 23 64.39 31.06 -45.96
C PRO A 23 63.17 30.99 -46.93
N TRP A 24 63.32 31.21 -48.24
CA TRP A 24 62.16 31.43 -49.12
C TRP A 24 61.53 30.18 -49.78
N VAL A 25 62.23 29.05 -49.84
CA VAL A 25 61.70 27.80 -50.44
C VAL A 25 60.91 26.97 -49.42
N VAL A 26 61.36 26.98 -48.16
CA VAL A 26 60.71 26.26 -47.05
C VAL A 26 59.32 26.82 -46.74
N SER A 27 59.13 28.13 -46.92
CA SER A 27 57.84 28.80 -46.67
C SER A 27 56.72 28.33 -47.61
N LYS A 28 56.99 28.16 -48.92
CA LYS A 28 55.96 27.68 -49.87
C LYS A 28 55.61 26.21 -49.65
N GLN A 29 56.61 25.36 -49.34
CA GLN A 29 56.36 23.95 -49.04
C GLN A 29 55.59 23.78 -47.74
N ALA A 30 55.90 24.55 -46.69
CA ALA A 30 55.15 24.54 -45.43
C ALA A 30 53.72 25.04 -45.60
N LEU A 31 53.49 26.06 -46.45
CA LEU A 31 52.14 26.56 -46.74
C LEU A 31 51.31 25.53 -47.52
N LEU A 32 51.91 24.87 -48.52
CA LEU A 32 51.28 23.77 -49.26
C LEU A 32 50.96 22.58 -48.35
N LEU A 33 51.88 22.22 -47.45
CA LEU A 33 51.66 21.14 -46.48
C LEU A 33 50.52 21.49 -45.51
N SER A 34 50.46 22.73 -45.04
CA SER A 34 49.40 23.22 -44.16
C SER A 34 48.04 23.25 -44.88
N LEU A 35 48.00 23.68 -46.14
CA LEU A 35 46.78 23.64 -46.96
C LEU A 35 46.31 22.21 -47.19
N LEU A 36 47.22 21.28 -47.48
CA LEU A 36 46.92 19.86 -47.62
C LEU A 36 46.40 19.26 -46.31
N LEU A 37 47.03 19.57 -45.17
CA LEU A 37 46.58 19.08 -43.87
C LEU A 37 45.18 19.61 -43.52
N ASN A 38 44.92 20.89 -43.79
CA ASN A 38 43.62 21.50 -43.54
C ASN A 38 42.53 20.96 -44.48
N LEU A 39 42.87 20.67 -45.75
CA LEU A 39 41.96 20.01 -46.68
C LEU A 39 41.64 18.58 -46.26
N LEU A 40 42.65 17.82 -45.80
CA LEU A 40 42.45 16.47 -45.27
C LEU A 40 41.61 16.49 -43.98
N LEU A 41 41.82 17.47 -43.11
CA LEU A 41 41.02 17.64 -41.89
C LEU A 41 39.57 18.03 -42.22
N ALA A 42 39.36 18.96 -43.15
CA ALA A 42 38.03 19.35 -43.61
C ALA A 42 37.31 18.17 -44.29
N PHE A 43 38.03 17.37 -45.09
CA PHE A 43 37.50 16.15 -45.70
C PHE A 43 37.14 15.10 -44.63
N ALA A 44 38.00 14.88 -43.64
CA ALA A 44 37.71 13.95 -42.54
C ALA A 44 36.49 14.39 -41.71
N ILE A 45 36.36 15.69 -41.46
CA ILE A 45 35.18 16.26 -40.78
C ILE A 45 33.93 16.10 -41.65
N ALA A 46 34.01 16.37 -42.95
CA ALA A 46 32.89 16.18 -43.88
C ALA A 46 32.48 14.70 -43.98
N VAL A 47 33.45 13.77 -44.02
CA VAL A 47 33.19 12.33 -43.98
C VAL A 47 32.57 11.91 -42.64
N PHE A 48 33.01 12.48 -41.52
CA PHE A 48 32.41 12.21 -40.21
C PHE A 48 30.96 12.71 -40.13
N PHE A 49 30.66 13.90 -40.66
CA PHE A 49 29.30 14.43 -40.75
C PHE A 49 28.43 13.64 -41.73
N LEU A 50 28.98 13.22 -42.89
CA LEU A 50 28.28 12.35 -43.83
C LEU A 50 28.04 10.95 -43.25
N GLN A 51 29.00 10.39 -42.50
CA GLN A 51 28.82 9.13 -41.79
C GLN A 51 27.79 9.26 -40.67
N SER A 52 27.77 10.38 -39.94
CA SER A 52 26.74 10.69 -38.94
C SER A 52 25.35 10.80 -39.58
N GLU A 53 25.22 11.55 -40.68
CA GLU A 53 23.99 11.65 -41.48
C GLU A 53 23.57 10.28 -42.03
N PHE A 54 24.48 9.47 -42.58
CA PHE A 54 24.19 8.10 -43.02
C PHE A 54 23.88 7.15 -41.85
N PHE A 55 24.46 7.34 -40.67
CA PHE A 55 24.10 6.59 -39.46
C PHE A 55 22.71 6.99 -38.97
N HIS A 56 22.34 8.27 -39.07
CA HIS A 56 21.02 8.80 -38.73
C HIS A 56 19.95 8.42 -39.78
N LEU A 57 20.28 8.42 -41.07
CA LEU A 57 19.45 7.92 -42.18
C LEU A 57 19.34 6.40 -42.15
N GLY A 58 20.40 5.67 -41.79
CA GLY A 58 20.41 4.22 -41.60
C GLY A 58 19.62 3.79 -40.36
N ARG A 59 19.65 4.57 -39.27
CA ARG A 59 18.75 4.40 -38.13
C ARG A 59 17.30 4.71 -38.48
N SER A 60 17.07 5.74 -39.29
CA SER A 60 15.72 6.12 -39.75
C SER A 60 15.14 5.10 -40.75
N ALA A 61 15.97 4.55 -41.65
CA ALA A 61 15.56 3.58 -42.67
C ALA A 61 15.49 2.14 -42.14
N GLY A 62 16.32 1.78 -41.14
CA GLY A 62 16.29 0.46 -40.48
C GLY A 62 15.27 0.33 -39.35
N VAL A 63 14.63 1.44 -38.92
CA VAL A 63 13.59 1.46 -37.88
C VAL A 63 12.17 1.61 -38.46
N LEU A 64 12.02 1.76 -39.78
CA LEU A 64 10.71 1.59 -40.45
C LEU A 64 10.36 0.11 -40.64
N ARG A 65 10.52 -0.69 -39.60
CA ARG A 65 9.83 -1.96 -39.45
C ARG A 65 8.38 -1.58 -39.14
N SER A 66 7.53 -1.54 -40.17
CA SER A 66 6.11 -1.15 -40.16
C SER A 66 5.57 -0.86 -38.76
N SER A 67 5.26 0.40 -38.44
CA SER A 67 4.26 0.67 -37.42
C SER A 67 2.97 0.03 -37.94
N ARG A 68 2.76 -1.24 -37.59
CA ARG A 68 1.41 -1.78 -37.60
C ARG A 68 0.69 -0.88 -36.60
N ASP A 69 -0.21 -0.05 -37.08
CA ASP A 69 -1.13 0.64 -36.20
C ASP A 69 -1.88 -0.46 -35.43
N TYR A 70 -1.45 -0.68 -34.20
CA TYR A 70 -2.00 -1.70 -33.33
C TYR A 70 -3.35 -1.19 -32.81
N HIS A 71 -4.38 -1.25 -33.66
CA HIS A 71 -5.77 -0.90 -33.33
C HIS A 71 -6.47 -1.96 -32.47
N TRP A 72 -5.79 -3.04 -32.08
CA TRP A 72 -6.41 -4.16 -31.37
C TRP A 72 -6.89 -3.78 -29.96
N THR A 73 -6.38 -2.71 -29.38
CA THR A 73 -6.83 -2.19 -28.06
C THR A 73 -8.12 -1.36 -28.17
N SER A 74 -8.43 -0.79 -29.34
CA SER A 74 -9.50 0.20 -29.50
C SER A 74 -10.86 -0.32 -29.05
N LYS A 75 -11.18 -1.58 -29.33
CA LYS A 75 -12.44 -2.20 -28.89
C LYS A 75 -12.53 -2.31 -27.36
N ALA A 76 -11.50 -2.85 -26.72
CA ALA A 76 -11.47 -3.03 -25.27
C ALA A 76 -11.48 -1.69 -24.52
N SER A 77 -10.74 -0.69 -25.02
CA SER A 77 -10.77 0.67 -24.47
C SER A 77 -12.16 1.30 -24.60
N ALA A 78 -12.80 1.18 -25.77
CA ALA A 78 -14.14 1.71 -25.98
C ALA A 78 -15.20 1.02 -25.12
N GLU A 79 -15.08 -0.29 -24.87
CA GLU A 79 -15.97 -1.02 -23.96
C GLU A 79 -15.85 -0.52 -22.51
N ALA A 80 -14.62 -0.30 -22.03
CA ALA A 80 -14.37 0.25 -20.70
C ALA A 80 -14.89 1.68 -20.56
N GLU A 81 -14.64 2.56 -21.54
CA GLU A 81 -15.16 3.92 -21.56
C GLU A 81 -16.69 3.95 -21.63
N LYS A 82 -17.31 3.08 -22.44
CA LYS A 82 -18.76 2.96 -22.52
C LYS A 82 -19.37 2.53 -21.19
N ALA A 83 -18.80 1.54 -20.52
CA ALA A 83 -19.27 1.11 -19.20
C ALA A 83 -19.17 2.25 -18.18
N ALA A 84 -18.03 2.94 -18.12
CA ALA A 84 -17.81 4.06 -17.22
C ALA A 84 -18.71 5.28 -17.51
N ALA A 85 -19.16 5.46 -18.75
CA ALA A 85 -20.03 6.57 -19.15
C ALA A 85 -21.52 6.34 -18.83
N ILE A 86 -21.94 5.12 -18.45
CA ILE A 86 -23.34 4.85 -18.11
C ILE A 86 -23.69 5.57 -16.79
N PRO A 87 -24.68 6.47 -16.78
CA PRO A 87 -25.04 7.20 -15.58
C PRO A 87 -25.78 6.30 -14.59
N CYS A 88 -25.25 6.21 -13.37
CA CYS A 88 -25.88 5.51 -12.25
C CYS A 88 -26.22 6.47 -11.10
N SER A 89 -26.67 7.69 -11.45
CA SER A 89 -27.15 8.72 -10.52
C SER A 89 -26.19 9.17 -9.41
N GLY A 90 -24.90 8.82 -9.52
CA GLY A 90 -23.92 9.02 -8.45
C GLY A 90 -24.00 8.00 -7.30
N HIS A 91 -24.88 7.01 -7.41
CA HIS A 91 -25.20 6.01 -6.39
C HIS A 91 -24.95 4.58 -6.87
N GLY A 92 -24.04 4.40 -7.83
CA GLY A 92 -23.68 3.11 -8.39
C GLY A 92 -22.74 3.27 -9.58
N ARG A 93 -22.42 2.14 -10.23
CA ARG A 93 -21.59 2.13 -11.44
C ARG A 93 -21.82 0.89 -12.30
N VAL A 94 -21.26 0.89 -13.50
CA VAL A 94 -21.19 -0.27 -14.39
C VAL A 94 -19.74 -0.64 -14.64
N PHE A 95 -19.42 -1.92 -14.55
CA PHE A 95 -18.17 -2.52 -14.96
C PHE A 95 -18.35 -3.28 -16.28
N VAL A 96 -17.23 -3.59 -16.94
CA VAL A 96 -17.25 -4.30 -18.23
C VAL A 96 -17.87 -5.71 -18.10
N ASP A 97 -17.75 -6.32 -16.93
CA ASP A 97 -18.28 -7.63 -16.58
C ASP A 97 -19.59 -7.59 -15.78
N THR A 98 -20.23 -6.42 -15.64
CA THR A 98 -21.52 -6.30 -14.97
C THR A 98 -22.62 -7.06 -15.72
N ILE A 99 -23.53 -7.70 -14.97
CA ILE A 99 -24.63 -8.49 -15.50
C ILE A 99 -25.58 -7.61 -16.32
N LEU A 100 -25.96 -8.10 -17.51
CA LEU A 100 -26.96 -7.46 -18.36
C LEU A 100 -28.38 -7.66 -17.78
N ALA A 101 -29.18 -6.61 -17.77
CA ALA A 101 -30.61 -6.68 -17.50
C ALA A 101 -31.34 -7.49 -18.59
N ALA A 102 -32.60 -7.84 -18.33
CA ALA A 102 -33.41 -8.66 -19.25
C ALA A 102 -33.61 -8.04 -20.65
N ASN A 103 -33.43 -6.73 -20.78
CA ASN A 103 -33.45 -5.99 -22.05
C ASN A 103 -32.09 -6.01 -22.79
N GLY A 104 -31.06 -6.65 -22.23
CA GLY A 104 -29.71 -6.74 -22.80
C GLY A 104 -28.80 -5.55 -22.49
N GLU A 105 -29.25 -4.58 -21.68
CA GLU A 105 -28.45 -3.43 -21.27
C GLU A 105 -27.72 -3.69 -19.94
N PRO A 106 -26.49 -3.17 -19.73
CA PRO A 106 -25.82 -3.29 -18.43
C PRO A 106 -26.65 -2.62 -17.33
N SER A 107 -26.94 -3.35 -16.25
CA SER A 107 -27.63 -2.78 -15.09
C SER A 107 -26.62 -2.12 -14.16
N CYS A 108 -26.90 -0.94 -13.62
CA CYS A 108 -26.05 -0.35 -12.60
C CYS A 108 -25.93 -1.27 -11.37
N GLU A 109 -24.71 -1.43 -10.86
CA GLU A 109 -24.43 -1.98 -9.54
C GLU A 109 -24.57 -0.85 -8.52
N CYS A 110 -25.67 -0.86 -7.78
CA CYS A 110 -26.01 0.22 -6.86
C CYS A 110 -25.25 0.13 -5.55
N ASN A 111 -24.88 1.31 -5.04
CA ASN A 111 -24.48 1.49 -3.66
C ASN A 111 -25.61 1.02 -2.74
N ARG A 112 -25.24 0.61 -1.53
CA ARG A 112 -26.22 0.13 -0.55
C ARG A 112 -27.31 1.19 -0.31
N CYS A 113 -28.54 0.73 -0.13
CA CYS A 113 -29.73 1.56 0.06
C CYS A 113 -30.19 2.34 -1.18
N PHE A 114 -29.63 2.05 -2.36
CA PHE A 114 -30.11 2.55 -3.64
C PHE A 114 -30.55 1.38 -4.54
N ALA A 115 -31.50 1.68 -5.42
CA ALA A 115 -32.13 0.73 -6.32
C ALA A 115 -32.64 1.46 -7.58
N GLY A 116 -33.25 0.69 -8.48
CA GLY A 116 -33.62 1.16 -9.82
C GLY A 116 -32.52 0.85 -10.82
N THR A 117 -32.84 0.95 -12.10
CA THR A 117 -31.92 0.64 -13.20
C THR A 117 -30.72 1.59 -13.26
N ASP A 118 -30.88 2.81 -12.72
CA ASP A 118 -29.89 3.88 -12.67
C ASP A 118 -29.48 4.25 -11.23
N CYS A 119 -29.86 3.45 -10.24
CA CYS A 119 -29.61 3.68 -8.81
C CYS A 119 -30.17 5.00 -8.23
N SER A 120 -31.13 5.65 -8.89
CA SER A 120 -31.72 6.90 -8.41
C SER A 120 -32.66 6.72 -7.20
N SER A 121 -33.18 5.51 -6.97
CA SER A 121 -34.24 5.27 -5.98
C SER A 121 -33.67 4.87 -4.62
N LYS A 122 -33.80 5.75 -3.61
CA LYS A 122 -33.47 5.42 -2.21
C LYS A 122 -34.44 4.38 -1.65
N ILE A 123 -33.92 3.28 -1.13
CA ILE A 123 -34.69 2.22 -0.46
C ILE A 123 -35.20 2.75 0.88
N LYS A 124 -36.52 2.68 1.10
CA LYS A 124 -37.15 3.11 2.36
C LYS A 124 -36.72 2.22 3.52
N ASN A 125 -36.49 2.82 4.69
CA ASN A 125 -36.13 2.13 5.93
C ASN A 125 -34.88 1.22 5.81
N CYS A 126 -33.93 1.62 4.96
CA CYS A 126 -32.69 0.89 4.80
C CYS A 126 -31.72 1.19 5.95
N ASN A 127 -31.26 0.14 6.63
CA ASN A 127 -30.29 0.26 7.73
C ASN A 127 -28.94 0.77 7.23
N ALA A 128 -28.25 1.54 8.08
CA ALA A 128 -26.87 1.92 7.87
C ALA A 128 -25.93 0.76 8.24
N THR A 129 -25.30 0.14 7.24
CA THR A 129 -24.36 -0.97 7.46
C THR A 129 -22.92 -0.47 7.33
N VAL A 130 -22.19 -0.50 8.44
CA VAL A 130 -20.83 0.05 8.60
C VAL A 130 -19.91 -0.95 9.29
N ASP A 131 -20.08 -2.25 9.01
CA ASP A 131 -19.35 -3.34 9.66
C ASP A 131 -18.05 -3.73 8.93
N SER A 132 -18.08 -3.69 7.59
CA SER A 132 -16.98 -4.10 6.71
C SER A 132 -15.90 -3.03 6.61
N GLY A 133 -14.65 -3.46 6.69
CA GLY A 133 -13.50 -2.60 6.40
C GLY A 133 -13.25 -2.45 4.91
N ASP A 134 -14.28 -2.17 4.11
CA ASP A 134 -14.16 -2.03 2.65
C ASP A 134 -13.81 -0.58 2.26
N PRO A 135 -12.63 -0.31 1.67
CA PRO A 135 -12.06 1.03 1.54
C PRO A 135 -12.61 1.83 0.34
N MET A 136 -13.92 1.79 0.13
CA MET A 136 -14.61 2.44 -0.98
C MET A 136 -14.51 3.98 -0.96
N PHE A 137 -14.11 4.60 0.16
CA PHE A 137 -13.86 6.05 0.21
C PHE A 137 -12.77 6.54 -0.76
N LEU A 138 -11.92 5.64 -1.28
CA LEU A 138 -10.87 5.95 -2.26
C LEU A 138 -11.36 5.89 -3.71
N GLU A 139 -12.57 5.40 -3.96
CA GLU A 139 -13.15 5.32 -5.30
C GLU A 139 -13.18 6.68 -6.02
N PRO A 140 -13.64 7.80 -5.40
CA PRO A 140 -13.64 9.10 -6.06
C PRO A 140 -12.25 9.61 -6.46
N PHE A 141 -11.20 9.18 -5.76
CA PHE A 141 -9.83 9.51 -6.16
C PHE A 141 -9.46 8.83 -7.48
N TRP A 142 -9.82 7.56 -7.65
CA TRP A 142 -9.51 6.82 -8.87
C TRP A 142 -10.39 7.20 -10.05
N ASP A 143 -11.66 7.57 -9.82
CA ASP A 143 -12.51 8.11 -10.88
C ASP A 143 -11.94 9.44 -11.42
N ALA A 144 -11.43 10.31 -10.54
CA ALA A 144 -10.75 11.54 -10.93
C ALA A 144 -9.40 11.32 -11.64
N ASN A 145 -8.84 10.09 -11.55
CA ASN A 145 -7.51 9.73 -12.04
C ASN A 145 -7.54 8.45 -12.89
N ALA A 146 -8.62 8.28 -13.66
CA ALA A 146 -8.90 7.06 -14.41
C ALA A 146 -7.76 6.69 -15.38
N GLU A 147 -7.25 7.66 -16.15
CA GLU A 147 -6.13 7.44 -17.08
C GLU A 147 -4.86 6.96 -16.35
N ALA A 148 -4.55 7.54 -15.21
CA ALA A 148 -3.39 7.17 -14.40
C ALA A 148 -3.53 5.74 -13.81
N GLY A 149 -4.75 5.33 -13.46
CA GLY A 149 -5.04 3.99 -12.92
C GLY A 149 -5.31 2.90 -13.97
N ALA A 150 -5.61 3.28 -15.22
CA ALA A 150 -6.02 2.35 -16.28
C ALA A 150 -4.85 1.47 -16.76
N VAL A 151 -5.19 0.24 -17.13
CA VAL A 151 -4.26 -0.72 -17.74
C VAL A 151 -4.98 -1.55 -18.82
N VAL A 152 -4.32 -1.75 -19.96
CA VAL A 152 -4.78 -2.66 -21.01
C VAL A 152 -3.95 -3.95 -20.91
N ILE A 153 -4.62 -5.10 -20.84
CA ILE A 153 -3.98 -6.41 -20.69
C ILE A 153 -4.03 -7.14 -22.03
N PRO A 154 -2.90 -7.32 -22.74
CA PRO A 154 -2.88 -8.14 -23.96
C PRO A 154 -3.27 -9.60 -23.67
N PRO A 155 -3.93 -10.32 -24.59
CA PRO A 155 -4.31 -11.72 -24.38
C PRO A 155 -3.13 -12.68 -24.10
N VAL A 156 -1.92 -12.29 -24.51
CA VAL A 156 -0.68 -13.05 -24.30
C VAL A 156 0.06 -12.67 -23.02
N HIS A 157 -0.51 -11.77 -22.21
CA HIS A 157 0.15 -11.26 -21.01
C HIS A 157 0.46 -12.40 -20.04
N ARG A 158 1.75 -12.68 -19.85
CA ARG A 158 2.31 -13.55 -18.82
C ARG A 158 1.53 -14.85 -18.59
N MET A 159 1.17 -15.56 -19.67
CA MET A 159 0.50 -16.88 -19.62
C MET A 159 1.30 -17.96 -18.88
N SER A 160 2.61 -17.76 -18.68
CA SER A 160 3.51 -18.67 -17.95
C SER A 160 3.32 -18.58 -16.43
N TYR A 161 3.72 -19.61 -15.69
CA TYR A 161 3.79 -19.60 -14.23
C TYR A 161 4.95 -18.78 -13.64
N PHE A 162 5.83 -18.23 -14.50
CA PHE A 162 7.07 -17.57 -14.10
C PHE A 162 7.11 -16.10 -14.57
N THR A 163 7.74 -15.22 -13.78
CA THR A 163 7.84 -13.78 -14.09
C THR A 163 9.04 -13.45 -14.97
N GLU A 164 10.15 -14.20 -14.92
CA GLU A 164 11.32 -14.14 -15.83
C GLU A 164 12.12 -15.46 -15.90
N ALA A 165 12.94 -15.63 -16.94
CA ALA A 165 13.83 -16.77 -17.22
C ALA A 165 15.17 -16.74 -16.45
N THR A 166 15.21 -16.17 -15.24
CA THR A 166 16.32 -16.41 -14.31
C THR A 166 16.08 -17.77 -13.64
N GLY A 167 17.08 -18.64 -13.57
CA GLY A 167 16.97 -20.03 -13.08
C GLY A 167 16.49 -20.23 -11.63
N GLU A 168 15.95 -19.20 -10.97
CA GLU A 168 15.57 -19.17 -9.56
C GLU A 168 14.06 -18.96 -9.28
N GLY A 169 13.18 -19.00 -10.29
CA GLY A 169 11.75 -19.24 -10.06
C GLY A 169 10.98 -18.21 -9.21
N ARG A 170 11.36 -16.92 -9.25
CA ARG A 170 10.66 -15.85 -8.51
C ARG A 170 9.19 -15.72 -8.93
N LYS A 171 8.32 -15.42 -7.96
CA LYS A 171 6.85 -15.26 -8.16
C LYS A 171 6.35 -13.83 -8.15
N ILE A 172 7.21 -12.87 -7.77
CA ILE A 172 6.97 -11.44 -7.89
C ILE A 172 7.64 -10.91 -9.17
N THR A 173 7.00 -9.98 -9.88
CA THR A 173 7.64 -9.25 -10.98
C THR A 173 8.64 -8.23 -10.45
N LEU A 174 9.77 -8.05 -11.14
CA LEU A 174 10.80 -7.07 -10.76
C LEU A 174 10.22 -5.65 -10.62
N GLU A 175 9.29 -5.30 -11.50
CA GLU A 175 8.65 -3.99 -11.49
C GLU A 175 7.75 -3.77 -10.27
N LEU A 176 6.94 -4.77 -9.90
CA LEU A 176 6.11 -4.68 -8.70
C LEU A 176 6.98 -4.54 -7.44
N GLU A 177 8.05 -5.33 -7.34
CA GLU A 177 8.98 -5.24 -6.21
C GLU A 177 9.60 -3.84 -6.12
N ARG A 178 10.08 -3.32 -7.25
CA ARG A 178 10.67 -1.97 -7.35
C ARG A 178 9.68 -0.90 -6.87
N LEU A 179 8.43 -0.97 -7.30
CA LEU A 179 7.38 -0.02 -6.92
C LEU A 179 6.98 -0.12 -5.44
N ILE A 180 6.93 -1.34 -4.89
CA ILE A 180 6.70 -1.54 -3.44
C ILE A 180 7.84 -0.89 -2.64
N ARG A 181 9.10 -1.08 -3.05
CA ARG A 181 10.26 -0.43 -2.40
C ARG A 181 10.14 1.09 -2.47
N GLN A 182 9.85 1.63 -3.65
CA GLN A 182 9.72 3.07 -3.85
C GLN A 182 8.58 3.70 -3.07
N VAL A 183 7.41 3.07 -2.95
CA VAL A 183 6.30 3.66 -2.18
C VAL A 183 6.63 3.72 -0.69
N HIS A 184 7.34 2.72 -0.15
CA HIS A 184 7.80 2.74 1.24
C HIS A 184 8.89 3.78 1.48
N GLU A 185 9.85 3.92 0.56
CA GLU A 185 10.88 4.97 0.62
C GLU A 185 10.27 6.38 0.53
N PHE A 186 9.29 6.56 -0.36
CA PHE A 186 8.58 7.82 -0.54
C PHE A 186 7.77 8.22 0.70
N VAL A 187 7.03 7.27 1.29
CA VAL A 187 6.21 7.53 2.49
C VAL A 187 7.07 7.60 3.76
N GLY A 188 8.17 6.84 3.82
CA GLY A 188 9.04 6.73 4.98
C GLY A 188 8.43 5.93 6.14
N ASN A 189 7.50 5.00 5.85
CA ASN A 189 6.80 4.22 6.87
C ASN A 189 7.45 2.86 7.20
N ALA A 190 8.39 2.37 6.39
CA ALA A 190 9.08 1.11 6.64
C ALA A 190 10.54 1.16 6.17
N VAL A 191 11.45 0.60 6.95
CA VAL A 191 12.79 0.27 6.49
C VAL A 191 12.66 -0.93 5.54
N ILE A 192 13.02 -0.73 4.27
CA ILE A 192 12.87 -1.76 3.24
C ILE A 192 14.19 -2.13 2.53
N LYS A 193 15.21 -1.29 2.68
CA LYS A 193 16.55 -1.55 2.15
C LYS A 193 17.11 -2.84 2.76
N ASP A 194 17.74 -3.68 1.93
CA ASP A 194 18.37 -4.95 2.31
C ASP A 194 17.41 -5.99 2.95
N LYS A 195 16.09 -5.84 2.72
CA LYS A 195 15.06 -6.80 3.16
C LYS A 195 14.42 -7.57 2.01
N PHE A 196 13.89 -8.74 2.33
CA PHE A 196 13.14 -9.57 1.39
C PHE A 196 11.66 -9.17 1.30
N ILE A 197 11.05 -9.42 0.15
CA ILE A 197 9.63 -9.16 -0.10
C ILE A 197 8.95 -10.43 -0.58
N VAL A 198 7.86 -10.82 0.08
CA VAL A 198 6.96 -11.91 -0.35
C VAL A 198 5.59 -11.30 -0.64
N ILE A 199 5.02 -11.55 -1.80
CA ILE A 199 3.64 -11.15 -2.11
C ILE A 199 2.68 -12.32 -1.86
N GLY A 200 1.45 -11.98 -1.50
CA GLY A 200 0.36 -12.95 -1.32
C GLY A 200 -0.98 -12.38 -1.81
N THR A 201 -1.97 -13.24 -1.89
CA THR A 201 -3.36 -12.99 -2.28
C THR A 201 -4.12 -12.18 -1.22
N GLY A 202 -3.62 -10.97 -0.97
CA GLY A 202 -3.98 -10.12 0.16
C GLY A 202 -3.16 -10.45 1.41
N SER A 203 -3.22 -9.58 2.41
CA SER A 203 -2.60 -9.87 3.72
C SER A 203 -3.22 -11.10 4.40
N MET A 204 -4.44 -11.49 4.03
CA MET A 204 -5.11 -12.69 4.56
C MET A 204 -4.30 -13.97 4.33
N GLU A 205 -3.75 -14.19 3.13
CA GLU A 205 -2.87 -15.34 2.88
C GLU A 205 -1.57 -15.22 3.69
N LEU A 206 -1.00 -14.01 3.75
CA LEU A 206 0.27 -13.76 4.43
C LEU A 206 0.20 -13.92 5.95
N ILE A 207 -0.97 -13.68 6.56
CA ILE A 207 -1.22 -13.96 7.99
C ILE A 207 -1.01 -15.44 8.27
N ASN A 208 -1.68 -16.34 7.54
CA ASN A 208 -1.46 -17.78 7.74
C ASN A 208 -0.06 -18.23 7.32
N ALA A 209 0.46 -17.67 6.21
CA ALA A 209 1.80 -17.98 5.75
C ALA A 209 2.85 -17.68 6.85
N ALA A 210 2.70 -16.56 7.56
CA ALA A 210 3.59 -16.19 8.67
C ALA A 210 3.50 -17.20 9.83
N VAL A 211 2.30 -17.57 10.26
CA VAL A 211 2.10 -18.59 11.31
C VAL A 211 2.73 -19.93 10.91
N ALA A 212 2.38 -20.44 9.72
CA ALA A 212 2.86 -21.71 9.21
C ALA A 212 4.38 -21.71 8.95
N SER A 213 4.98 -20.56 8.69
CA SER A 213 6.43 -20.43 8.48
C SER A 213 7.21 -20.33 9.78
N LEU A 214 6.67 -19.63 10.78
CA LEU A 214 7.33 -19.41 12.06
C LEU A 214 7.18 -20.62 12.98
N ALA A 215 6.05 -21.32 12.98
CA ALA A 215 5.82 -22.45 13.88
C ALA A 215 6.89 -23.56 13.78
N PRO A 216 7.33 -24.00 12.58
CA PRO A 216 8.42 -24.98 12.44
C PRO A 216 9.82 -24.44 12.76
N ILE A 217 10.03 -23.12 12.70
CA ILE A 217 11.30 -22.50 13.12
C ILE A 217 11.38 -22.51 14.64
N ALA A 218 10.25 -22.19 15.25
CA ALA A 218 10.08 -22.03 16.67
C ALA A 218 10.08 -23.39 17.40
N SER A 219 9.53 -24.42 16.75
CA SER A 219 9.58 -25.80 17.20
C SER A 219 10.82 -26.47 16.61
N ASN A 220 11.95 -26.48 17.34
CA ASN A 220 13.12 -27.31 16.97
C ASN A 220 12.59 -28.69 16.55
N THR A 221 13.03 -29.21 15.40
CA THR A 221 12.40 -30.26 14.56
C THR A 221 12.26 -31.66 15.20
N LEU A 222 12.20 -31.75 16.52
CA LEU A 222 11.99 -32.95 17.29
C LEU A 222 10.51 -33.39 17.19
N PRO A 223 10.22 -34.69 16.97
CA PRO A 223 8.86 -35.24 16.86
C PRO A 223 7.92 -35.04 18.05
N LYS A 224 8.39 -34.40 19.14
CA LYS A 224 7.67 -34.19 20.40
C LYS A 224 7.62 -32.73 20.85
N SER A 225 8.05 -31.78 20.00
CA SER A 225 7.99 -30.38 20.37
C SER A 225 6.52 -29.92 20.43
N PRO A 226 6.15 -29.12 21.45
CA PRO A 226 4.78 -28.61 21.57
C PRO A 226 4.42 -27.66 20.42
N PRO A 227 3.12 -27.45 20.14
CA PRO A 227 2.70 -26.48 19.13
C PRO A 227 3.14 -25.06 19.51
N ALA A 228 3.39 -24.24 18.48
CA ALA A 228 3.54 -22.81 18.66
C ALA A 228 2.20 -22.19 19.11
N ILE A 229 2.27 -21.23 20.02
CA ILE A 229 1.08 -20.57 20.57
C ILE A 229 0.91 -19.23 19.88
N VAL A 230 -0.12 -19.12 19.06
CA VAL A 230 -0.46 -17.88 18.34
C VAL A 230 -1.30 -17.00 19.25
N VAL A 231 -0.88 -15.75 19.44
CA VAL A 231 -1.50 -14.83 20.39
C VAL A 231 -1.67 -13.45 19.78
N SER A 232 -2.60 -12.66 20.32
CA SER A 232 -2.74 -11.25 20.02
C SER A 232 -3.42 -10.57 21.19
N ARG A 233 -2.96 -9.38 21.57
CA ARG A 233 -3.55 -8.60 22.66
C ARG A 233 -4.89 -8.01 22.24
N ALA A 234 -5.96 -8.23 23.00
CA ALA A 234 -7.28 -7.67 22.71
C ALA A 234 -7.29 -6.12 22.86
N PRO A 235 -8.25 -5.43 22.23
CA PRO A 235 -9.04 -5.92 21.10
C PRO A 235 -8.15 -6.11 19.85
N TYR A 236 -8.33 -7.18 19.09
CA TYR A 236 -7.51 -7.48 17.91
C TYR A 236 -8.34 -7.78 16.65
N TYR A 237 -7.65 -7.88 15.51
CA TYR A 237 -8.29 -8.30 14.27
C TYR A 237 -8.66 -9.78 14.32
N GLN A 238 -9.97 -10.06 14.38
CA GLN A 238 -10.55 -11.40 14.55
C GLN A 238 -10.03 -12.47 13.57
N ALA A 239 -9.55 -12.08 12.38
CA ALA A 239 -9.04 -13.06 11.43
C ALA A 239 -7.78 -13.79 11.94
N TYR A 240 -7.02 -13.22 12.88
CA TYR A 240 -5.88 -13.92 13.48
C TYR A 240 -6.34 -15.20 14.20
N GLN A 241 -7.36 -15.10 15.06
CA GLN A 241 -7.96 -16.24 15.73
C GLN A 241 -8.66 -17.17 14.73
N MET A 242 -9.61 -16.62 13.96
CA MET A 242 -10.45 -17.43 13.07
C MET A 242 -9.63 -18.24 12.05
N GLN A 243 -8.59 -17.66 11.45
CA GLN A 243 -7.73 -18.42 10.54
C GLN A 243 -6.92 -19.48 11.29
N THR A 244 -6.30 -19.12 12.42
CA THR A 244 -5.47 -20.06 13.20
C THR A 244 -6.27 -21.31 13.57
N GLU A 245 -7.51 -21.14 14.00
CA GLU A 245 -8.42 -22.24 14.35
C GLU A 245 -8.95 -22.97 13.11
N PHE A 246 -9.33 -22.26 12.05
CA PHE A 246 -9.87 -22.82 10.81
C PHE A 246 -8.93 -23.82 10.15
N PHE A 247 -7.62 -23.54 10.12
CA PHE A 247 -6.64 -24.43 9.50
C PHE A 247 -6.35 -25.71 10.31
N ALA A 248 -6.78 -25.79 11.58
CA ALA A 248 -6.72 -26.99 12.42
C ALA A 248 -5.36 -27.72 12.40
N SER A 249 -4.26 -26.96 12.36
CA SER A 249 -2.90 -27.49 12.29
C SER A 249 -2.47 -28.11 13.62
N THR A 250 -1.64 -29.15 13.58
CA THR A 250 -0.99 -29.72 14.78
C THR A 250 0.25 -28.94 15.20
N GLN A 251 0.74 -28.02 14.37
CA GLN A 251 1.99 -27.29 14.61
C GLN A 251 1.79 -25.99 15.38
N TYR A 252 0.55 -25.48 15.42
CA TYR A 252 0.22 -24.22 16.09
C TYR A 252 -1.22 -24.24 16.59
N ILE A 253 -1.48 -23.53 17.69
CA ILE A 253 -2.81 -23.37 18.26
C ILE A 253 -3.05 -21.92 18.66
N TRP A 254 -4.31 -21.50 18.73
CA TRP A 254 -4.69 -20.20 19.26
C TRP A 254 -4.56 -20.18 20.79
N GLY A 255 -3.85 -19.18 21.31
CA GLY A 255 -3.57 -19.00 22.74
C GLY A 255 -4.34 -17.86 23.41
N GLY A 256 -4.99 -16.98 22.64
CA GLY A 256 -5.68 -15.80 23.16
C GLY A 256 -4.72 -14.69 23.59
N GLU A 257 -5.01 -14.09 24.76
CA GLU A 257 -4.24 -12.99 25.34
C GLU A 257 -2.77 -13.37 25.62
N PRO A 258 -1.78 -12.57 25.18
CA PRO A 258 -0.38 -12.97 25.24
C PRO A 258 0.11 -13.30 26.66
N SER A 259 -0.13 -12.44 27.65
CA SER A 259 0.33 -12.68 29.02
C SER A 259 -0.40 -13.82 29.74
N ILE A 260 -1.66 -14.08 29.39
CA ILE A 260 -2.40 -15.24 29.90
C ILE A 260 -1.85 -16.51 29.30
N ALA A 261 -1.65 -16.54 27.98
CA ALA A 261 -1.05 -17.66 27.26
C ALA A 261 0.37 -17.96 27.78
N ALA A 262 1.21 -16.93 27.96
CA ALA A 262 2.57 -17.09 28.47
C ALA A 262 2.60 -17.79 29.83
N LYS A 263 1.66 -17.46 30.74
CA LYS A 263 1.51 -18.14 32.04
C LYS A 263 1.01 -19.57 31.88
N LYS A 264 -0.02 -19.77 31.05
CA LYS A 264 -0.64 -21.09 30.80
C LYS A 264 0.36 -22.10 30.21
N PHE A 265 1.26 -21.64 29.33
CA PHE A 265 2.19 -22.49 28.60
C PHE A 265 3.64 -22.40 29.10
N ALA A 266 3.93 -21.70 30.20
CA ALA A 266 5.30 -21.43 30.69
C ALA A 266 6.20 -22.67 30.79
N ASN A 267 5.65 -23.82 31.22
CA ASN A 267 6.41 -25.05 31.46
C ASN A 267 6.36 -26.06 30.31
N THR A 268 5.80 -25.68 29.17
CA THR A 268 5.61 -26.61 28.04
C THR A 268 6.80 -26.62 27.08
N GLY A 269 7.66 -25.58 27.13
CA GLY A 269 8.66 -25.34 26.09
C GLY A 269 8.08 -24.79 24.79
N SER A 270 6.80 -24.40 24.78
CA SER A 270 6.17 -23.76 23.64
C SER A 270 6.82 -22.42 23.30
N THR A 271 6.84 -22.14 22.00
CA THR A 271 7.17 -20.84 21.44
C THR A 271 5.90 -20.06 21.12
N PHE A 272 6.05 -18.76 20.92
CA PHE A 272 4.93 -17.85 20.74
C PHE A 272 5.05 -17.10 19.43
N ILE A 273 3.92 -16.89 18.76
CA ILE A 273 3.80 -16.03 17.58
C ILE A 273 2.78 -14.96 17.93
N GLU A 274 3.25 -13.76 18.22
CA GLU A 274 2.41 -12.62 18.58
C GLU A 274 2.08 -11.79 17.35
N PHE A 275 0.80 -11.68 17.01
CA PHE A 275 0.33 -10.70 16.05
C PHE A 275 0.18 -9.33 16.72
N VAL A 276 0.76 -8.31 16.09
CA VAL A 276 0.69 -6.92 16.55
C VAL A 276 0.20 -6.04 15.41
N ALA A 277 -1.06 -5.63 15.45
CA ALA A 277 -1.58 -4.63 14.53
C ALA A 277 -1.28 -3.22 15.05
N ALA A 278 -0.61 -2.40 14.25
CA ALA A 278 -0.24 -1.05 14.65
C ALA A 278 -0.09 -0.15 13.40
N PRO A 279 -1.09 0.73 13.10
CA PRO A 279 -2.30 1.00 13.90
C PRO A 279 -3.23 -0.20 14.04
N ASN A 280 -3.78 -0.37 15.23
CA ASN A 280 -4.60 -1.52 15.58
C ASN A 280 -6.00 -1.47 14.97
N ASN A 281 -6.57 -2.64 14.70
CA ASN A 281 -7.98 -2.83 14.43
C ASN A 281 -8.62 -3.41 15.71
N PRO A 282 -9.55 -2.70 16.39
CA PRO A 282 -10.34 -1.58 15.88
C PRO A 282 -9.89 -0.17 16.28
N ASP A 283 -9.13 -0.01 17.35
CA ASP A 283 -9.00 1.27 18.09
C ASP A 283 -7.93 2.23 17.55
N ALA A 284 -7.24 1.88 16.46
CA ALA A 284 -6.12 2.63 15.88
C ALA A 284 -4.90 2.84 16.80
N SER A 285 -4.83 2.14 17.94
CA SER A 285 -3.68 2.22 18.84
C SER A 285 -2.40 1.72 18.16
N MET A 286 -1.27 2.37 18.45
CA MET A 286 0.05 1.87 18.06
C MET A 286 0.50 0.80 19.06
N LYS A 287 0.02 -0.43 18.90
CA LYS A 287 0.39 -1.55 19.78
C LYS A 287 1.86 -1.92 19.61
N GLU A 288 2.43 -2.35 20.73
CA GLU A 288 3.77 -2.92 20.85
C GLU A 288 3.63 -4.37 21.35
N PRO A 289 4.58 -5.25 21.04
CA PRO A 289 4.55 -6.64 21.49
C PRO A 289 4.64 -6.71 23.01
N GLU A 290 3.82 -7.57 23.59
CA GLU A 290 3.78 -7.86 25.03
C GLU A 290 4.80 -8.95 25.40
N LEU A 291 5.07 -9.90 24.51
CA LEU A 291 6.01 -11.00 24.75
C LEU A 291 7.42 -10.63 24.30
N LYS A 292 8.29 -10.31 25.27
CA LYS A 292 9.70 -9.90 25.04
C LYS A 292 10.69 -10.89 25.65
N PHE A 293 10.61 -12.16 25.26
CA PHE A 293 11.52 -13.20 25.73
C PHE A 293 11.99 -14.10 24.58
N ASN A 294 13.09 -14.83 24.80
CA ASN A 294 13.62 -15.73 23.78
C ASN A 294 12.61 -16.85 23.47
N GLY A 295 12.27 -17.02 22.19
CA GLY A 295 11.22 -17.95 21.74
C GLY A 295 9.85 -17.29 21.48
N SER A 296 9.72 -15.96 21.59
CA SER A 296 8.61 -15.21 20.98
C SER A 296 9.02 -14.63 19.63
N PHE A 297 8.16 -14.81 18.63
CA PHE A 297 8.23 -14.17 17.32
C PHE A 297 7.10 -13.15 17.22
N THR A 298 7.34 -12.05 16.52
CA THR A 298 6.33 -11.02 16.31
C THR A 298 6.04 -10.85 14.83
N VAL A 299 4.76 -10.86 14.47
CA VAL A 299 4.28 -10.51 13.13
C VAL A 299 3.54 -9.19 13.24
N PHE A 300 4.13 -8.12 12.69
CA PHE A 300 3.52 -6.81 12.71
C PHE A 300 2.59 -6.65 11.51
N ASP A 301 1.30 -6.47 11.77
CA ASP A 301 0.33 -6.08 10.75
C ASP A 301 0.29 -4.56 10.64
N ARG A 302 0.83 -4.06 9.52
CA ARG A 302 0.97 -2.64 9.18
C ARG A 302 -0.04 -2.22 8.11
N ALA A 303 -1.16 -2.95 7.96
CA ALA A 303 -2.18 -2.65 6.96
C ALA A 303 -2.66 -1.18 6.97
N TYR A 304 -2.73 -0.56 8.15
CA TYR A 304 -3.18 0.82 8.33
C TYR A 304 -2.04 1.83 8.53
N TYR A 305 -0.75 1.43 8.46
CA TYR A 305 0.37 2.36 8.68
C TYR A 305 0.70 3.17 7.43
N TRP A 306 -0.27 3.97 7.02
CA TRP A 306 -0.22 4.89 5.89
C TRP A 306 -0.70 6.28 6.33
N PRO A 307 -0.25 7.35 5.67
CA PRO A 307 -0.66 8.72 6.00
C PRO A 307 -2.18 8.96 5.96
N HIS A 308 -2.94 8.06 5.33
CA HIS A 308 -4.41 8.03 5.34
C HIS A 308 -4.97 7.99 6.76
N TYR A 309 -4.43 7.06 7.58
CA TYR A 309 -5.06 6.61 8.81
C TYR A 309 -4.28 6.99 10.07
N SER A 310 -2.97 7.26 9.91
CA SER A 310 -2.08 7.47 11.04
C SER A 310 -0.89 8.38 10.68
N PRO A 311 -0.39 9.19 11.62
CA PRO A 311 0.88 9.90 11.49
C PRO A 311 2.05 8.94 11.25
N ILE A 312 2.87 9.23 10.24
CA ILE A 312 4.12 8.51 10.00
C ILE A 312 5.22 9.14 10.85
N PHE A 313 5.41 8.65 12.06
CA PHE A 313 6.42 9.19 12.99
C PHE A 313 7.81 8.58 12.81
N LYS A 314 7.92 7.37 12.25
CA LYS A 314 9.20 6.74 11.89
C LYS A 314 9.02 5.65 10.83
N ALA A 315 10.12 5.28 10.17
CA ALA A 315 10.16 4.06 9.39
C ALA A 315 10.22 2.85 10.34
N MET A 316 9.27 1.93 10.24
CA MET A 316 9.27 0.72 11.07
C MET A 316 10.30 -0.28 10.58
N ASP A 317 11.00 -0.91 11.52
CA ASP A 317 12.09 -1.87 11.24
C ASP A 317 11.86 -3.19 11.98
N ASP A 318 10.67 -3.78 11.81
CA ASP A 318 10.35 -5.06 12.45
C ASP A 318 10.81 -6.25 11.59
N ASP A 319 10.83 -7.44 12.19
CA ASP A 319 11.32 -8.68 11.57
C ASP A 319 10.40 -9.19 10.44
N VAL A 320 9.09 -9.16 10.68
CA VAL A 320 8.05 -9.47 9.71
C VAL A 320 6.99 -8.37 9.76
N MET A 321 6.84 -7.60 8.67
CA MET A 321 5.83 -6.57 8.54
C MET A 321 4.88 -6.88 7.38
N LEU A 322 3.57 -6.90 7.63
CA LEU A 322 2.54 -7.15 6.63
C LEU A 322 1.89 -5.86 6.16
N PHE A 323 1.78 -5.69 4.84
CA PHE A 323 1.10 -4.57 4.20
C PHE A 323 0.10 -5.08 3.16
N THR A 324 -0.84 -4.21 2.75
CA THR A 324 -1.86 -4.59 1.77
C THR A 324 -2.19 -3.44 0.83
N LEU A 325 -2.37 -3.77 -0.45
CA LEU A 325 -2.85 -2.84 -1.47
C LEU A 325 -4.27 -2.34 -1.14
N SER A 326 -5.07 -3.16 -0.45
CA SER A 326 -6.45 -2.85 -0.07
C SER A 326 -6.54 -1.53 0.69
N LYS A 327 -5.70 -1.37 1.71
CA LYS A 327 -5.73 -0.20 2.62
C LYS A 327 -4.85 0.94 2.14
N LEU A 328 -3.94 0.71 1.19
CA LEU A 328 -3.18 1.77 0.53
C LEU A 328 -3.99 2.45 -0.58
N THR A 329 -4.63 1.69 -1.46
CA THR A 329 -5.22 2.23 -2.71
C THR A 329 -6.71 2.01 -2.83
N GLY A 330 -7.37 1.35 -1.87
CA GLY A 330 -8.79 1.03 -1.99
C GLY A 330 -9.07 -0.25 -2.77
N HIS A 331 -8.07 -0.85 -3.42
CA HIS A 331 -8.24 -2.02 -4.28
C HIS A 331 -8.30 -3.33 -3.48
N ALA A 332 -9.32 -3.46 -2.63
CA ALA A 332 -9.56 -4.66 -1.83
C ALA A 332 -9.83 -5.90 -2.69
N GLY A 333 -10.55 -5.74 -3.81
CA GLY A 333 -10.86 -6.79 -4.77
C GLY A 333 -9.65 -7.33 -5.54
N SER A 334 -8.55 -6.57 -5.66
CA SER A 334 -7.35 -7.05 -6.36
C SER A 334 -6.60 -8.15 -5.61
N ARG A 335 -6.88 -8.33 -4.31
CA ARG A 335 -6.27 -9.36 -3.46
C ARG A 335 -4.73 -9.34 -3.53
N LEU A 336 -4.09 -8.20 -3.27
CA LEU A 336 -2.63 -8.12 -3.17
C LEU A 336 -2.20 -7.61 -1.80
N GLY A 337 -1.33 -8.37 -1.14
CA GLY A 337 -0.56 -7.93 0.02
C GLY A 337 0.91 -8.31 -0.13
N TRP A 338 1.76 -7.75 0.73
CA TRP A 338 3.17 -8.10 0.79
C TRP A 338 3.69 -8.11 2.22
N ALA A 339 4.64 -9.01 2.46
CA ALA A 339 5.42 -9.10 3.68
C ALA A 339 6.83 -8.55 3.41
N ILE A 340 7.32 -7.69 4.29
CA ILE A 340 8.73 -7.28 4.36
C ILE A 340 9.38 -8.13 5.44
N VAL A 341 10.44 -8.86 5.10
CA VAL A 341 11.04 -9.89 5.96
C VAL A 341 12.54 -9.68 6.09
N LYS A 342 13.05 -9.71 7.32
CA LYS A 342 14.49 -9.63 7.60
C LYS A 342 15.22 -10.96 7.47
N ASP A 343 14.74 -12.00 8.15
CA ASP A 343 15.44 -13.29 8.23
C ASP A 343 15.26 -14.09 6.92
N PRO A 344 16.36 -14.46 6.22
CA PRO A 344 16.30 -15.26 4.99
C PRO A 344 15.63 -16.63 5.19
N LYS A 345 15.69 -17.24 6.38
CA LYS A 345 15.02 -18.52 6.69
C LYS A 345 13.50 -18.35 6.76
N VAL A 346 13.04 -17.22 7.33
CA VAL A 346 11.61 -16.88 7.39
C VAL A 346 11.12 -16.54 5.98
N TYR A 347 11.90 -15.78 5.21
CA TYR A 347 11.60 -15.48 3.81
C TYR A 347 11.47 -16.75 2.96
N ALA A 348 12.40 -17.70 3.09
CA ALA A 348 12.37 -18.95 2.32
C ALA A 348 11.11 -19.78 2.62
N ARG A 349 10.72 -19.91 3.91
CA ARG A 349 9.51 -20.62 4.30
C ARG A 349 8.22 -19.92 3.88
N LEU A 350 8.15 -18.59 4.03
CA LEU A 350 7.03 -17.80 3.55
C LEU A 350 6.83 -17.95 2.04
N SER A 351 7.93 -17.85 1.29
CA SER A 351 7.92 -18.02 -0.17
C SER A 351 7.50 -19.43 -0.56
N GLN A 352 7.97 -20.45 0.15
CA GLN A 352 7.57 -21.84 -0.06
C GLN A 352 6.08 -22.06 0.24
N TYR A 353 5.55 -21.46 1.32
CA TYR A 353 4.14 -21.54 1.65
C TYR A 353 3.29 -20.97 0.50
N VAL A 354 3.56 -19.75 0.05
CA VAL A 354 2.80 -19.11 -1.05
C VAL A 354 2.92 -19.93 -2.34
N LEU A 355 4.11 -20.47 -2.63
CA LEU A 355 4.32 -21.35 -3.78
C LEU A 355 3.45 -22.61 -3.71
N LEU A 356 3.39 -23.28 -2.55
CA LEU A 356 2.61 -24.52 -2.39
C LEU A 356 1.10 -24.27 -2.28
N ASN A 357 0.70 -23.13 -1.73
CA ASN A 357 -0.70 -22.78 -1.51
C ASN A 357 -1.39 -22.36 -2.81
N THR A 358 -0.75 -21.48 -3.59
CA THR A 358 -1.39 -20.81 -4.75
C THR A 358 -0.51 -20.74 -5.98
N ASN A 359 0.72 -21.24 -5.92
CA ASN A 359 1.76 -21.08 -6.96
C ASN A 359 2.10 -19.60 -7.26
N GLY A 360 1.97 -18.74 -6.25
CA GLY A 360 2.18 -17.29 -6.36
C GLY A 360 0.89 -16.49 -6.52
N VAL A 361 1.02 -15.22 -6.86
CA VAL A 361 -0.10 -14.29 -7.04
C VAL A 361 -0.35 -14.07 -8.53
N SER A 362 -1.62 -13.98 -8.93
CA SER A 362 -2.05 -13.68 -10.31
C SER A 362 -1.22 -12.58 -10.96
N HIS A 363 -0.72 -12.85 -12.17
CA HIS A 363 0.05 -11.86 -12.94
C HIS A 363 -0.78 -10.62 -13.29
N ASP A 364 -2.09 -10.77 -13.49
CA ASP A 364 -3.00 -9.66 -13.75
C ASP A 364 -3.11 -8.75 -12.53
N THR A 365 -3.21 -9.33 -11.33
CA THR A 365 -3.17 -8.59 -10.06
C THR A 365 -1.85 -7.84 -9.90
N GLN A 366 -0.73 -8.50 -10.21
CA GLN A 366 0.60 -7.86 -10.11
C GLN A 366 0.74 -6.69 -11.09
N LEU A 367 0.25 -6.85 -12.33
CA LEU A 367 0.24 -5.79 -13.34
C LEU A 367 -0.63 -4.61 -12.89
N ARG A 368 -1.87 -4.87 -12.45
CA ARG A 368 -2.79 -3.84 -11.96
C ARG A 368 -2.18 -3.09 -10.77
N ALA A 369 -1.63 -3.81 -9.79
CA ALA A 369 -0.98 -3.20 -8.64
C ALA A 369 0.23 -2.35 -9.03
N SER A 370 1.04 -2.81 -9.99
CA SER A 370 2.17 -2.04 -10.50
C SER A 370 1.70 -0.72 -11.11
N ARG A 371 0.62 -0.73 -11.92
CA ARG A 371 0.05 0.50 -12.47
C ARG A 371 -0.43 1.46 -11.39
N LEU A 372 -1.13 0.95 -10.38
CA LEU A 372 -1.67 1.76 -9.28
C LEU A 372 -0.57 2.39 -8.42
N LEU A 373 0.44 1.61 -8.00
CA LEU A 373 1.56 2.11 -7.21
C LEU A 373 2.38 3.15 -7.99
N ARG A 374 2.56 2.92 -9.30
CA ARG A 374 3.18 3.89 -10.19
C ARG A 374 2.40 5.20 -10.24
N ALA A 375 1.07 5.14 -10.42
CA ALA A 375 0.22 6.32 -10.44
C ALA A 375 0.31 7.11 -9.11
N VAL A 376 0.36 6.41 -7.98
CA VAL A 376 0.58 7.03 -6.67
C VAL A 376 1.91 7.78 -6.63
N LEU A 377 3.02 7.17 -7.08
CA LEU A 377 4.33 7.81 -7.08
C LEU A 377 4.44 8.98 -8.07
N GLU A 378 3.94 8.78 -9.30
CA GLU A 378 4.00 9.77 -10.38
C GLU A 378 3.19 11.03 -10.04
N GLY A 379 2.05 10.89 -9.37
CA GLY A 379 1.20 12.01 -8.95
C GLY A 379 1.91 13.07 -8.09
N TYR A 380 2.80 12.62 -7.19
CA TYR A 380 3.61 13.51 -6.36
C TYR A 380 4.85 14.07 -7.05
N SER A 381 5.40 13.33 -8.02
CA SER A 381 6.60 13.77 -8.75
C SER A 381 6.31 14.86 -9.78
N THR A 382 5.10 14.91 -10.33
CA THR A 382 4.74 15.75 -11.48
C THR A 382 4.05 17.06 -11.11
N THR A 383 3.26 17.07 -10.02
CA THR A 383 2.42 18.23 -9.68
C THR A 383 2.94 19.09 -8.53
N GLY A 384 4.00 18.64 -7.84
CA GLY A 384 4.55 19.27 -6.63
C GLY A 384 3.57 19.19 -5.46
N ALA A 385 4.06 18.84 -4.26
CA ALA A 385 3.18 18.62 -3.10
C ALA A 385 2.30 19.85 -2.79
N LYS A 386 0.99 19.74 -3.04
CA LYS A 386 0.01 20.73 -2.59
C LYS A 386 -0.33 20.44 -1.14
N THR A 387 -0.19 21.43 -0.27
CA THR A 387 -0.50 21.33 1.16
C THR A 387 -1.54 22.37 1.55
N GLY A 388 -2.38 22.06 2.53
CA GLY A 388 -3.30 23.04 3.14
C GLY A 388 -4.61 23.30 2.39
N ALA A 389 -4.92 22.58 1.31
CA ALA A 389 -6.25 22.59 0.72
C ALA A 389 -7.26 21.91 1.66
N ARG A 390 -8.43 22.53 1.83
CA ARG A 390 -9.52 22.01 2.67
C ARG A 390 -10.44 21.02 1.96
N ASP A 391 -10.46 21.06 0.63
CA ASP A 391 -11.33 20.24 -0.21
C ASP A 391 -10.55 19.01 -0.74
N PRO A 392 -10.97 17.77 -0.41
CA PRO A 392 -10.38 16.56 -0.97
C PRO A 392 -10.28 16.57 -2.50
N GLN A 393 -11.23 17.18 -3.21
CA GLN A 393 -11.24 17.19 -4.67
C GLN A 393 -10.06 17.94 -5.28
N VAL A 394 -9.50 18.92 -4.56
CA VAL A 394 -8.26 19.59 -4.97
C VAL A 394 -7.10 18.58 -4.99
N TYR A 395 -7.03 17.72 -3.98
CA TYR A 395 -5.99 16.69 -3.91
C TYR A 395 -6.18 15.59 -4.93
N ALA A 396 -7.42 15.16 -5.19
CA ALA A 396 -7.75 14.21 -6.25
C ALA A 396 -7.29 14.73 -7.62
N LYS A 397 -7.62 15.98 -7.96
CA LYS A 397 -7.18 16.62 -9.22
C LYS A 397 -5.67 16.79 -9.34
N SER A 398 -4.96 16.91 -8.21
CA SER A 398 -3.49 16.93 -8.18
C SER A 398 -2.86 15.55 -7.99
N GLN A 399 -3.61 14.46 -8.11
CA GLN A 399 -3.09 13.08 -7.96
C GLN A 399 -2.42 12.80 -6.59
N HIS A 400 -2.79 13.54 -5.54
CA HIS A 400 -2.21 13.40 -4.21
C HIS A 400 -3.04 12.50 -3.29
N ILE A 401 -2.98 11.18 -3.52
CA ILE A 401 -3.83 10.20 -2.83
C ILE A 401 -3.77 10.28 -1.30
N PHE A 402 -2.57 10.49 -0.72
CA PHE A 402 -2.41 10.53 0.74
C PHE A 402 -3.07 11.77 1.34
N HIS A 403 -3.01 12.92 0.64
CA HIS A 403 -3.69 14.14 1.09
C HIS A 403 -5.21 14.05 0.91
N PHE A 404 -5.65 13.49 -0.22
CA PHE A 404 -7.07 13.19 -0.46
C PHE A 404 -7.62 12.31 0.66
N ALA A 405 -6.97 11.18 0.93
CA ALA A 405 -7.42 10.19 1.89
C ALA A 405 -7.42 10.74 3.32
N GLN A 406 -6.34 11.41 3.74
CA GLN A 406 -6.27 12.02 5.06
C GLN A 406 -7.36 13.08 5.24
N SER A 407 -7.63 13.90 4.22
CA SER A 407 -8.67 14.94 4.28
C SER A 407 -10.08 14.34 4.43
N VAL A 408 -10.41 13.29 3.66
CA VAL A 408 -11.69 12.59 3.78
C VAL A 408 -11.83 11.94 5.15
N MET A 409 -10.86 11.14 5.57
CA MET A 409 -10.92 10.38 6.82
C MET A 409 -10.94 11.29 8.06
N ASN A 410 -10.14 12.38 8.06
CA ASN A 410 -10.17 13.37 9.13
C ASN A 410 -11.51 14.10 9.21
N SER A 411 -12.11 14.49 8.08
CA SER A 411 -13.44 15.11 8.06
C SER A 411 -14.51 14.18 8.64
N ARG A 412 -14.47 12.90 8.28
CA ARG A 412 -15.37 11.87 8.83
C ARG A 412 -15.17 11.75 10.34
N TRP A 413 -13.93 11.63 10.81
CA TRP A 413 -13.60 11.55 12.24
C TRP A 413 -14.12 12.75 13.05
N GLN A 414 -13.86 13.98 12.59
CA GLN A 414 -14.32 15.21 13.25
C GLN A 414 -15.85 15.29 13.39
N LYS A 415 -16.61 14.75 12.42
CA LYS A 415 -18.07 14.67 12.51
C LYS A 415 -18.49 13.73 13.64
N LEU A 416 -17.84 12.58 13.79
CA LEU A 416 -18.11 11.65 14.89
C LEU A 416 -17.73 12.24 16.25
N GLU A 417 -16.56 12.87 16.38
CA GLU A 417 -16.14 13.52 17.64
C GLU A 417 -17.19 14.51 18.12
N LYS A 418 -17.69 15.38 17.24
CA LYS A 418 -18.73 16.36 17.56
C LYS A 418 -20.05 15.72 18.00
N ILE A 419 -20.43 14.60 17.40
CA ILE A 419 -21.68 13.91 17.72
C ILE A 419 -21.57 13.19 19.07
N PHE A 420 -20.51 12.42 19.28
CA PHE A 420 -20.32 11.65 20.51
C PHE A 420 -20.02 12.56 21.72
N ALA A 421 -19.36 13.70 21.52
CA ALA A 421 -19.15 14.70 22.59
C ALA A 421 -20.45 15.25 23.20
N ARG A 422 -21.61 15.05 22.54
CA ARG A 422 -22.92 15.48 23.04
C ARG A 422 -23.61 14.42 23.92
N SER A 423 -23.07 13.22 24.03
CA SER A 423 -23.67 12.13 24.81
C SER A 423 -22.78 11.68 25.95
N MET A 424 -23.37 11.41 27.12
CA MET A 424 -22.68 10.74 28.22
C MET A 424 -22.86 9.21 28.19
N GLN A 425 -23.74 8.70 27.31
CA GLN A 425 -24.04 7.27 27.23
C GLN A 425 -23.10 6.49 26.32
N PHE A 426 -22.39 7.20 25.46
CA PHE A 426 -21.48 6.60 24.49
C PHE A 426 -20.18 7.38 24.47
N SER A 427 -19.05 6.67 24.43
CA SER A 427 -17.74 7.28 24.23
C SER A 427 -17.10 6.78 22.94
N LEU A 428 -16.34 7.67 22.32
CA LEU A 428 -15.52 7.39 21.15
C LEU A 428 -14.07 7.22 21.61
N GLN A 429 -13.30 6.35 20.95
CA GLN A 429 -11.91 6.15 21.33
C GLN A 429 -11.08 7.45 21.19
N TYR A 430 -10.16 7.66 22.13
CA TYR A 430 -9.21 8.77 22.05
C TYR A 430 -8.08 8.42 21.08
N VAL A 431 -7.83 9.30 20.11
CA VAL A 431 -6.68 9.24 19.21
C VAL A 431 -5.98 10.59 19.26
N GLU A 432 -4.68 10.60 19.51
CA GLU A 432 -3.92 11.82 19.67
C GLU A 432 -3.49 12.41 18.31
N ALA A 433 -3.51 13.74 18.20
CA ALA A 433 -2.86 14.44 17.09
C ALA A 433 -1.33 14.41 17.28
N GLN A 434 -0.59 13.93 16.28
CA GLN A 434 0.86 13.75 16.40
C GLN A 434 1.61 14.27 15.17
N GLN A 435 2.91 14.49 15.34
CA GLN A 435 3.82 14.85 14.26
C GLN A 435 3.88 13.72 13.21
N CYS A 436 3.68 14.09 11.95
CA CYS A 436 3.83 13.20 10.80
C CYS A 436 5.01 13.64 9.94
N ASN A 437 6.00 12.78 9.75
CA ASN A 437 7.17 13.05 8.92
C ASN A 437 6.83 13.17 7.44
N PHE A 438 5.82 12.42 6.97
CA PHE A 438 5.36 12.50 5.58
C PHE A 438 4.75 13.88 5.26
N PHE A 439 3.80 14.34 6.08
CA PHE A 439 3.17 15.66 5.90
C PHE A 439 4.01 16.82 6.45
N LYS A 440 5.06 16.53 7.24
CA LYS A 440 5.90 17.52 7.94
C LYS A 440 5.10 18.45 8.84
N ALA A 441 4.04 17.94 9.45
CA ALA A 441 3.12 18.70 10.30
C ALA A 441 2.52 17.80 11.38
N ILE A 442 1.99 18.42 12.43
CA ILE A 442 1.07 17.76 13.36
C ILE A 442 -0.25 17.57 12.62
N ILE A 443 -0.71 16.33 12.50
CA ILE A 443 -1.98 16.01 11.85
C ILE A 443 -3.01 15.57 12.88
N SER A 444 -4.25 16.01 12.68
CA SER A 444 -5.38 15.52 13.46
C SER A 444 -5.71 14.05 13.11
N PRO A 445 -6.33 13.30 14.02
CA PRO A 445 -6.65 11.89 13.80
C PRO A 445 -7.53 11.64 12.58
N SER A 446 -7.32 10.48 11.95
CA SER A 446 -8.08 10.03 10.78
C SER A 446 -8.24 8.49 10.75
N PRO A 447 -8.59 7.84 11.88
CA PRO A 447 -8.55 6.38 11.97
C PRO A 447 -9.53 5.69 11.00
N ALA A 448 -9.20 4.46 10.64
CA ALA A 448 -10.04 3.60 9.80
C ALA A 448 -11.41 3.27 10.43
N TYR A 449 -11.47 3.21 11.76
CA TYR A 449 -12.67 2.77 12.47
C TYR A 449 -12.98 3.73 13.62
N ALA A 450 -14.26 3.82 13.97
CA ALA A 450 -14.72 4.28 15.26
C ALA A 450 -14.96 3.07 16.16
N TRP A 451 -14.33 3.08 17.33
CA TRP A 451 -14.45 2.10 18.37
C TRP A 451 -15.25 2.72 19.51
N VAL A 452 -16.55 2.47 19.49
CA VAL A 452 -17.53 3.15 20.33
C VAL A 452 -17.88 2.25 21.50
N LYS A 453 -17.84 2.82 22.70
CA LYS A 453 -18.26 2.16 23.92
C LYS A 453 -19.65 2.65 24.33
N CYS A 454 -20.51 1.75 24.78
CA CYS A 454 -21.71 2.06 25.55
C CYS A 454 -21.32 2.16 27.03
N GLU A 455 -21.42 3.34 27.61
CA GLU A 455 -20.94 3.62 28.98
C GLU A 455 -21.94 3.23 30.07
N ASP A 456 -23.24 3.32 29.78
CA ASP A 456 -24.29 2.97 30.74
C ASP A 456 -24.47 1.43 30.81
N PRO A 457 -24.12 0.79 31.94
CA PRO A 457 -24.30 -0.66 32.10
C PRO A 457 -25.77 -1.09 31.97
N GLY A 458 -26.73 -0.21 32.29
CA GLY A 458 -28.16 -0.45 32.16
C GLY A 458 -28.59 -0.64 30.70
N LEU A 459 -27.96 0.05 29.75
CA LEU A 459 -28.24 -0.11 28.30
C LEU A 459 -27.83 -1.49 27.78
N ILE A 460 -26.81 -2.10 28.39
CA ILE A 460 -26.22 -3.36 27.93
C ILE A 460 -26.47 -4.54 28.88
N MET A 461 -27.17 -4.35 30.00
CA MET A 461 -27.38 -5.37 31.04
C MET A 461 -27.96 -6.70 30.51
N ASN A 462 -28.88 -6.63 29.55
CA ASN A 462 -29.49 -7.79 28.88
C ASN A 462 -29.28 -7.75 27.35
N SER A 463 -28.22 -7.07 26.89
CA SER A 463 -27.97 -6.80 25.48
C SER A 463 -26.47 -6.70 25.20
N SER A 464 -26.10 -6.12 24.06
CA SER A 464 -24.74 -5.70 23.74
C SER A 464 -24.79 -4.32 23.09
N CYS A 465 -23.69 -3.57 23.13
CA CYS A 465 -23.60 -2.28 22.46
C CYS A 465 -23.88 -2.42 20.96
N PHE A 466 -23.42 -3.51 20.34
CA PHE A 466 -23.81 -3.87 18.97
C PHE A 466 -25.33 -3.95 18.79
N ASN A 467 -26.05 -4.65 19.67
CA ASN A 467 -27.51 -4.77 19.59
C ASN A 467 -28.22 -3.44 19.85
N VAL A 468 -27.69 -2.59 20.74
CA VAL A 468 -28.20 -1.23 20.99
C VAL A 468 -28.21 -0.42 19.68
N PHE A 469 -27.10 -0.38 18.95
CA PHE A 469 -27.01 0.32 17.67
C PHE A 469 -27.79 -0.38 16.54
N LYS A 470 -27.76 -1.72 16.50
CA LYS A 470 -28.52 -2.50 15.50
C LYS A 470 -30.02 -2.21 15.58
N ASN A 471 -30.57 -2.13 16.79
CA ASN A 471 -31.98 -1.79 17.01
C ASN A 471 -32.33 -0.36 16.58
N ALA A 472 -31.33 0.52 16.48
CA ALA A 472 -31.45 1.87 15.94
C ALA A 472 -31.24 1.95 14.41
N GLY A 473 -31.11 0.80 13.73
CA GLY A 473 -30.85 0.73 12.29
C GLY A 473 -29.39 0.94 11.91
N ILE A 474 -28.44 0.84 12.85
CA ILE A 474 -26.99 0.98 12.61
C ILE A 474 -26.29 -0.36 12.86
N ILE A 475 -25.83 -0.99 11.78
CA ILE A 475 -25.18 -2.30 11.82
C ILE A 475 -23.67 -2.11 11.73
N GLY A 476 -23.00 -2.12 12.90
CA GLY A 476 -21.54 -2.17 13.00
C GLY A 476 -21.01 -3.60 13.13
N ARG A 477 -19.79 -3.73 13.63
CA ARG A 477 -19.22 -5.03 14.05
C ARG A 477 -19.17 -5.10 15.57
N ALA A 478 -19.65 -6.19 16.15
CA ALA A 478 -19.58 -6.43 17.59
C ALA A 478 -18.14 -6.42 18.09
N GLY A 479 -17.95 -5.84 19.29
CA GLY A 479 -16.64 -5.66 19.86
C GLY A 479 -16.02 -6.86 20.55
N GLY A 480 -16.81 -7.91 20.79
CA GLY A 480 -16.37 -9.17 21.38
C GLY A 480 -16.69 -10.37 20.48
N TYR A 481 -15.87 -11.42 20.58
CA TYR A 481 -16.13 -12.77 20.05
C TYR A 481 -15.80 -13.80 21.12
N ASP A 482 -16.70 -14.76 21.36
CA ASP A 482 -16.67 -15.95 22.23
C ASP A 482 -15.89 -15.84 23.57
N ASP A 483 -14.59 -15.58 23.55
CA ASP A 483 -13.73 -15.39 24.73
C ASP A 483 -13.55 -13.91 25.15
N GLU A 484 -13.69 -12.95 24.22
CA GLU A 484 -13.59 -11.50 24.44
C GLU A 484 -14.95 -10.91 24.84
N ARG A 485 -15.46 -11.26 26.02
CA ARG A 485 -16.80 -10.89 26.54
C ARG A 485 -17.02 -9.39 26.80
N ASP A 486 -16.36 -8.48 26.08
CA ASP A 486 -16.66 -7.06 26.18
C ASP A 486 -17.80 -6.66 25.24
N ASN A 487 -19.02 -6.91 25.72
CA ASN A 487 -20.25 -6.51 25.07
C ASN A 487 -20.48 -4.99 25.08
N SER A 488 -19.59 -4.19 25.71
CA SER A 488 -19.74 -2.74 25.77
C SER A 488 -19.27 -2.02 24.51
N TYR A 489 -18.61 -2.70 23.57
CA TYR A 489 -18.08 -2.05 22.36
C TYR A 489 -18.74 -2.46 21.05
N VAL A 490 -18.71 -1.54 20.09
CA VAL A 490 -19.03 -1.74 18.68
C VAL A 490 -18.05 -0.99 17.79
N ARG A 491 -17.66 -1.59 16.67
CA ARG A 491 -16.80 -0.99 15.65
C ARG A 491 -17.64 -0.49 14.47
N PHE A 492 -17.43 0.75 14.07
CA PHE A 492 -17.98 1.32 12.83
C PHE A 492 -16.85 1.63 11.84
N ALA A 493 -17.00 1.21 10.59
CA ALA A 493 -16.04 1.47 9.53
C ALA A 493 -16.20 2.87 8.97
N LEU A 494 -15.10 3.63 8.92
CA LEU A 494 -15.07 5.00 8.39
C LEU A 494 -14.49 5.07 6.97
N LEU A 495 -13.93 3.98 6.46
CA LEU A 495 -13.36 3.87 5.11
C LEU A 495 -14.37 3.46 4.01
N ILE A 496 -15.66 3.40 4.33
CA ILE A 496 -16.74 3.01 3.40
C ILE A 496 -17.07 4.08 2.34
N GLY A 497 -17.98 3.80 1.41
CA GLY A 497 -18.42 4.77 0.40
C GLY A 497 -19.09 6.02 1.02
N ASN A 498 -19.22 7.10 0.24
CA ASN A 498 -19.86 8.33 0.74
C ASN A 498 -21.34 8.10 1.09
N ASP A 499 -22.09 7.39 0.24
CA ASP A 499 -23.49 7.07 0.50
C ASP A 499 -23.69 6.28 1.80
N ASP A 500 -22.87 5.25 2.05
CA ASP A 500 -22.92 4.48 3.29
C ASP A 500 -22.58 5.36 4.50
N PHE A 501 -21.57 6.24 4.37
CA PHE A 501 -21.18 7.14 5.45
C PHE A 501 -22.26 8.18 5.75
N ASP A 502 -22.88 8.78 4.73
CA ASP A 502 -23.94 9.76 4.91
C ASP A 502 -25.20 9.11 5.51
N ASN A 503 -25.55 7.90 5.06
CA ASN A 503 -26.64 7.12 5.67
C ASN A 503 -26.35 6.77 7.13
N PHE A 504 -25.10 6.41 7.46
CA PHE A 504 -24.65 6.19 8.84
C PHE A 504 -24.80 7.45 9.70
N MET A 505 -24.38 8.61 9.19
CA MET A 505 -24.51 9.88 9.90
C MET A 505 -25.97 10.28 10.11
N GLU A 506 -26.86 10.03 9.16
CA GLU A 506 -28.31 10.26 9.28
C GLU A 506 -28.89 9.46 10.47
N HIS A 507 -28.63 8.15 10.49
CA HIS A 507 -29.11 7.26 11.54
C HIS A 507 -28.49 7.60 12.91
N LEU A 508 -27.19 7.86 12.95
CA LEU A 508 -26.46 8.16 14.18
C LEU A 508 -26.97 9.45 14.84
N ASN A 509 -27.15 10.51 14.04
CA ASN A 509 -27.70 11.77 14.55
C ASN A 509 -29.10 11.58 15.13
N LYS A 510 -29.99 10.88 14.41
CA LYS A 510 -31.35 10.59 14.87
C LYS A 510 -31.34 9.80 16.18
N PHE A 511 -30.51 8.76 16.24
CA PHE A 511 -30.41 7.91 17.42
C PHE A 511 -29.90 8.66 18.65
N LEU A 512 -28.81 9.42 18.50
CA LEU A 512 -28.20 10.11 19.64
C LEU A 512 -29.00 11.33 20.11
N GLN A 513 -29.77 11.97 19.22
CA GLN A 513 -30.68 13.05 19.62
C GLN A 513 -31.69 12.57 20.67
N HIS A 514 -32.19 11.32 20.58
CA HIS A 514 -33.11 10.76 21.58
C HIS A 514 -32.52 10.68 23.00
N PHE A 515 -31.20 10.54 23.15
CA PHE A 515 -30.55 10.49 24.45
C PHE A 515 -30.19 11.87 24.99
N ILE A 516 -29.85 12.80 24.10
CA ILE A 516 -29.59 14.19 24.43
C ILE A 516 -30.86 14.85 24.97
N ASP A 517 -32.01 14.63 24.32
CA ASP A 517 -33.28 15.21 24.74
C ASP A 517 -33.73 14.67 26.11
N ARG A 518 -33.46 13.40 26.42
CA ARG A 518 -33.79 12.79 27.73
C ARG A 518 -32.92 13.29 28.87
N THR A 519 -31.67 13.65 28.61
CA THR A 519 -30.75 14.20 29.63
C THR A 519 -30.97 15.69 29.87
N ALA A 520 -31.63 16.41 28.95
CA ALA A 520 -31.99 17.82 29.14
C ALA A 520 -33.31 18.03 29.92
N ILE A 521 -34.09 16.97 30.15
CA ILE A 521 -35.39 17.00 30.85
C ILE A 521 -35.26 16.57 32.32
N LEU A 522 -34.12 15.97 32.70
CA LEU A 522 -33.73 15.66 34.08
C LEU A 522 -32.81 16.77 34.61
#